data_AF-A0A1Q8LJV6-F1
#
_entry.id   AF-A0A1Q8LJV6-F1
#
_cell.length_a   1.000
_cell.length_b   1.000
_cell.length_c   1.000
_cell.angle_alpha   90.00
_cell.angle_beta   90.00
_cell.angle_gamma   90.00
#
_symmetry.space_group_name_H-M   'P 1'
#
loop_
_entity.id
_entity.type
_entity.pdbx_description
1 polymer ?
#
loop_
_entity_poly.entity_id
_entity_poly.type
_entity_poly.pdbx_seq_one_letter_code
_entity_poly.pdbx_strand_id
1 'polypeptide(L)'
;MTAPRTYGNWRPPRGFGIGQLGTGQTMTVFLAIAIPVTVLNFSGRAGSVALVIGALVIGAVVIKIGGISLSDVVMRRLRFTRSKAAGWTDRTGGMVTDHLRRHDLPGPMGPIVPLSTDDGRGGKQGLLWDRRTGWLTAVLRVSPVGLDLADPGQADAWVANWGAFLADLGYQPMIRHVAVTVDTSPTGGTTLRDYVNDRIDPRAPASAQAVMAELAATAPSSSAEVDCRVSVTFDPALATPRPPDLAAGVAEVTRWLPGLESHLAMAGVAVRGRATAAWLTGRLRVAYDPASRSDLTDYDEQADELLRWSEAGPVSFQESWDHWQHDSGLSVSWAMVEAPRQSVMDRVLVPLLAAGPFARRMTLLYEPLSAGAAADEVEREITNTQVRRMWAHKTKRDETQRDRDDLSRAVQSAREEAEGAGVGRFTLYVTTTVFDAEQMPAATADVEQRAGQAKVRLRRLRGAQITGFAASLGLGINPAELARRPRK
;
A
#
# COMPACT_ATOMS: atom_id res chain seq x y z
N MET A 1 -28.36 -17.23 -19.32
CA MET A 1 -27.43 -16.13 -19.01
C MET A 1 -27.09 -16.24 -17.53
N THR A 2 -25.87 -16.64 -17.20
CA THR A 2 -25.35 -16.66 -15.83
C THR A 2 -25.31 -15.22 -15.31
N ALA A 3 -25.76 -15.00 -14.08
CA ALA A 3 -25.67 -13.67 -13.45
C ALA A 3 -24.18 -13.27 -13.35
N PRO A 4 -23.85 -11.98 -13.55
CA PRO A 4 -22.46 -11.53 -13.48
C PRO A 4 -21.88 -11.79 -12.10
N ARG A 5 -20.65 -12.34 -12.05
CA ARG A 5 -19.97 -12.67 -10.80
C ARG A 5 -19.63 -11.39 -10.05
N THR A 6 -19.88 -11.38 -8.74
CA THR A 6 -19.57 -10.23 -7.88
C THR A 6 -18.73 -10.66 -6.70
N TYR A 7 -17.85 -9.76 -6.26
CA TYR A 7 -16.90 -9.96 -5.16
C TYR A 7 -17.22 -8.97 -4.04
N GLY A 8 -17.08 -9.38 -2.79
CA GLY A 8 -17.54 -8.58 -1.66
C GLY A 8 -17.07 -9.10 -0.31
N ASN A 9 -17.84 -8.81 0.73
CA ASN A 9 -17.62 -9.28 2.10
C ASN A 9 -16.32 -8.81 2.78
N TRP A 10 -15.70 -7.73 2.30
CA TRP A 10 -14.61 -7.09 3.03
C TRP A 10 -15.07 -6.49 4.35
N ARG A 11 -14.32 -6.76 5.41
CA ARG A 11 -14.65 -6.32 6.77
C ARG A 11 -13.50 -5.54 7.39
N PRO A 12 -13.78 -4.39 8.02
CA PRO A 12 -12.78 -3.72 8.83
C PRO A 12 -12.49 -4.60 10.06
N PRO A 13 -11.21 -4.76 10.48
CA PRO A 13 -10.90 -5.45 11.72
C PRO A 13 -11.56 -4.70 12.88
N ARG A 14 -12.48 -5.35 13.60
CA ARG A 14 -13.18 -4.76 14.75
C ARG A 14 -12.76 -5.50 16.03
N GLY A 15 -12.24 -4.75 16.99
CA GLY A 15 -12.02 -5.25 18.35
C GLY A 15 -13.30 -5.21 19.20
N PHE A 16 -13.19 -5.68 20.46
CA PHE A 16 -14.23 -5.71 21.50
C PHE A 16 -14.79 -4.34 21.95
N GLY A 17 -14.52 -3.26 21.24
CA GLY A 17 -14.95 -1.93 21.66
C GLY A 17 -16.46 -1.73 21.60
N ILE A 18 -16.97 -0.87 22.49
CA ILE A 18 -18.40 -0.57 22.62
C ILE A 18 -18.78 0.46 21.54
N GLY A 19 -19.82 0.17 20.76
CA GLY A 19 -20.32 1.07 19.71
C GLY A 19 -19.31 1.26 18.56
N GLN A 20 -18.86 2.50 18.36
CA GLN A 20 -17.87 2.85 17.33
C GLN A 20 -16.46 3.10 17.88
N LEU A 21 -16.21 2.72 19.14
CA LEU A 21 -14.90 2.87 19.79
C LEU A 21 -14.07 1.61 19.56
N GLY A 22 -12.75 1.78 19.43
CA GLY A 22 -11.82 0.65 19.49
C GLY A 22 -11.69 0.08 20.91
N THR A 23 -11.07 -1.09 21.05
CA THR A 23 -10.80 -1.71 22.36
C THR A 23 -9.99 -0.77 23.27
N GLY A 24 -8.92 -0.16 22.75
CA GLY A 24 -8.11 0.80 23.50
C GLY A 24 -8.91 2.03 23.93
N GLN A 25 -9.73 2.60 23.04
CA GLN A 25 -10.59 3.75 23.34
C GLN A 25 -11.64 3.41 24.41
N THR A 26 -12.21 2.20 24.35
CA THR A 26 -13.17 1.73 25.36
C THR A 26 -12.50 1.59 26.73
N MET A 27 -11.27 1.05 26.76
CA MET A 27 -10.48 0.98 27.99
C MET A 27 -10.12 2.37 28.52
N THR A 28 -9.76 3.31 27.64
CA THR A 28 -9.53 4.72 28.02
C THR A 28 -10.77 5.36 28.63
N VAL A 29 -11.95 5.19 28.01
CA VAL A 29 -13.23 5.70 28.55
C VAL A 29 -13.55 5.06 29.89
N PHE A 30 -13.37 3.74 30.02
CA PHE A 30 -13.59 3.03 31.28
C PHE A 30 -12.68 3.57 32.39
N LEU A 31 -11.37 3.70 32.13
CA LEU A 31 -10.42 4.27 33.09
C LEU A 31 -10.73 5.74 33.42
N ALA A 32 -11.16 6.53 32.44
CA ALA A 32 -11.56 7.92 32.62
C ALA A 32 -12.80 8.09 33.50
N ILE A 33 -13.62 7.03 33.68
CA ILE A 33 -14.75 7.00 34.62
C ILE A 33 -14.33 6.38 35.96
N ALA A 34 -13.62 5.25 35.92
CA ALA A 34 -13.25 4.49 37.10
C ALA A 34 -12.29 5.27 38.02
N ILE A 35 -11.26 5.92 37.46
CA ILE A 35 -10.26 6.65 38.25
C ILE A 35 -10.91 7.78 39.07
N PRO A 36 -11.73 8.68 38.48
CA PRO A 36 -12.41 9.71 39.26
C PRO A 36 -13.32 9.15 40.36
N VAL A 37 -14.08 8.09 40.07
CA VAL A 37 -14.97 7.45 41.05
C VAL A 37 -14.17 6.87 42.22
N THR A 38 -13.05 6.21 41.94
CA THR A 38 -12.16 5.71 43.00
C THR A 38 -11.56 6.84 43.83
N VAL A 39 -11.07 7.91 43.19
CA VAL A 39 -10.45 9.04 43.90
C VAL A 39 -11.47 9.83 44.73
N LEU A 40 -12.72 9.96 44.26
CA LEU A 40 -13.81 10.58 45.02
C LEU A 40 -14.06 9.90 46.37
N ASN A 41 -13.82 8.59 46.48
CA ASN A 41 -13.96 7.87 47.76
C ASN A 41 -12.87 8.22 48.79
N PHE A 42 -11.70 8.70 48.35
CA PHE A 42 -10.60 9.07 49.25
C PHE A 42 -10.54 10.58 49.49
N SER A 43 -10.84 11.39 48.48
CA SER A 43 -10.78 12.86 48.56
C SER A 43 -11.74 13.50 47.56
N GLY A 44 -12.73 14.25 48.08
CA GLY A 44 -13.73 14.92 47.25
C GLY A 44 -13.15 15.99 46.31
N ARG A 45 -12.11 16.73 46.74
CA ARG A 45 -11.46 17.77 45.93
C ARG A 45 -10.60 17.17 44.81
N ALA A 46 -9.82 16.13 45.11
CA ALA A 46 -9.02 15.47 44.08
C ALA A 46 -9.92 14.71 43.08
N GLY A 47 -11.01 14.13 43.59
CA GLY A 47 -12.00 13.42 42.79
C GLY A 47 -12.75 14.31 41.80
N SER A 48 -13.14 15.53 42.21
CA SER A 48 -13.82 16.47 41.30
C SER A 48 -12.90 16.96 40.17
N VAL A 49 -11.62 17.22 40.46
CA VAL A 49 -10.63 17.55 39.42
C VAL A 49 -10.43 16.38 38.46
N ALA A 50 -10.27 15.17 39.00
CA ALA A 50 -10.15 13.96 38.19
C ALA A 50 -11.39 13.75 37.30
N LEU A 51 -12.59 14.04 37.80
CA LEU A 51 -13.84 13.92 37.04
C LEU A 51 -13.88 14.89 35.86
N VAL A 52 -13.46 16.14 36.04
CA VAL A 52 -13.36 17.12 34.94
C VAL A 52 -12.36 16.65 33.88
N ILE A 53 -11.19 16.15 34.30
CA ILE A 53 -10.19 15.59 33.38
C ILE A 53 -10.77 14.36 32.65
N GLY A 54 -11.43 13.47 33.37
CA GLY A 54 -12.08 12.28 32.81
C GLY A 54 -13.13 12.66 31.76
N ALA A 55 -13.98 13.65 32.06
CA ALA A 55 -14.98 14.16 31.11
C ALA A 55 -14.34 14.76 29.85
N LEU A 56 -13.22 15.48 29.97
CA LEU A 56 -12.46 16.00 28.82
C LEU A 56 -11.86 14.87 27.98
N VAL A 57 -11.30 13.84 28.62
CA VAL A 57 -10.74 12.67 27.93
C VAL A 57 -11.83 11.90 27.19
N ILE A 58 -12.99 11.69 27.82
CA ILE A 58 -14.15 11.04 27.18
C ILE A 58 -14.63 11.89 25.99
N GLY A 59 -14.76 13.21 26.18
CA GLY A 59 -15.08 14.13 25.09
C GLY A 59 -14.11 14.01 23.92
N ALA A 60 -12.81 13.98 24.18
CA ALA A 60 -11.78 13.82 23.14
C ALA A 60 -11.86 12.48 22.40
N VAL A 61 -12.29 11.40 23.05
CA VAL A 61 -12.43 10.08 22.43
C VAL A 61 -13.74 9.95 21.65
N VAL A 62 -14.84 10.49 22.17
CA VAL A 62 -16.19 10.32 21.60
C VAL A 62 -16.47 11.31 20.47
N ILE A 63 -15.98 12.56 20.58
CA ILE A 63 -16.20 13.58 19.55
C ILE A 63 -15.40 13.20 18.30
N LYS A 64 -16.11 13.01 17.19
CA LYS A 64 -15.51 12.67 15.90
C LYS A 64 -15.47 13.86 14.96
N ILE A 65 -14.29 14.18 14.45
CA ILE A 65 -14.08 15.20 13.41
C ILE A 65 -13.69 14.49 12.11
N GLY A 66 -14.57 14.54 11.11
CA GLY A 66 -14.34 13.81 9.85
C GLY A 66 -14.17 12.30 10.05
N GLY A 67 -14.91 11.72 11.00
CA GLY A 67 -14.95 10.27 11.24
C GLY A 67 -13.82 9.68 12.09
N ILE A 68 -12.85 10.46 12.56
CA ILE A 68 -11.83 10.05 13.57
C ILE A 68 -12.07 10.77 14.89
N SER A 69 -11.67 10.14 16.00
CA SER A 69 -11.76 10.79 17.31
C SER A 69 -10.84 12.01 17.38
N LEU A 70 -11.24 13.01 18.16
CA LEU A 70 -10.43 14.20 18.42
C LEU A 70 -9.07 13.82 19.03
N SER A 71 -9.04 12.78 19.88
CA SER A 71 -7.80 12.23 20.45
C SER A 71 -6.76 11.86 19.38
N ASP A 72 -7.22 11.25 18.29
CA ASP A 72 -6.33 10.79 17.21
C ASP A 72 -5.80 11.98 16.41
N VAL A 73 -6.64 13.01 16.20
CA VAL A 73 -6.22 14.27 15.57
C VAL A 73 -5.13 14.97 16.38
N VAL A 74 -5.36 15.12 17.70
CA VAL A 74 -4.42 15.78 18.61
C VAL A 74 -3.10 14.99 18.68
N MET A 75 -3.18 13.67 18.87
CA MET A 75 -1.98 12.82 18.96
C MET A 75 -1.17 12.84 17.67
N ARG A 76 -1.84 12.88 16.51
CA ARG A 76 -1.19 13.02 15.21
C ARG A 76 -0.49 14.37 15.07
N ARG A 77 -1.13 15.46 15.50
CA ARG A 77 -0.52 16.80 15.48
C ARG A 77 0.70 16.87 16.40
N LEU A 78 0.60 16.33 17.61
CA LEU A 78 1.73 16.24 18.56
C LEU A 78 2.89 15.41 18.02
N ARG A 79 2.61 14.27 17.38
CA ARG A 79 3.64 13.44 16.74
C ARG A 79 4.34 14.19 15.62
N PHE A 80 3.59 14.91 14.79
CA PHE A 80 4.15 15.68 13.70
C PHE A 80 5.00 16.85 14.21
N THR A 81 4.51 17.62 15.19
CA THR A 81 5.29 18.73 15.78
C THR A 81 6.57 18.23 16.45
N ARG A 82 6.51 17.08 17.16
CA ARG A 82 7.69 16.45 17.73
C ARG A 82 8.68 15.97 16.66
N SER A 83 8.19 15.41 15.56
CA SER A 83 9.04 14.96 14.44
C SER A 83 9.71 16.15 13.74
N LYS A 84 8.98 17.28 13.61
CA LYS A 84 9.51 18.54 13.11
C LYS A 84 10.58 19.13 14.04
N ALA A 85 10.33 19.13 15.35
CA ALA A 85 11.31 19.58 16.33
C ALA A 85 12.56 18.68 16.36
N ALA A 86 12.43 17.40 15.99
CA ALA A 86 13.55 16.46 15.88
C ALA A 86 14.30 16.53 14.53
N GLY A 87 13.88 17.39 13.58
CA GLY A 87 14.51 17.52 12.27
C GLY A 87 14.33 16.30 11.35
N TRP A 88 13.28 15.49 11.57
CA TRP A 88 13.01 14.30 10.75
C TRP A 88 12.15 14.61 9.52
N THR A 89 11.56 15.80 9.47
CA THR A 89 10.63 16.23 8.42
C THR A 89 11.33 16.93 7.27
N ASP A 90 12.57 17.36 7.45
CA ASP A 90 13.30 18.18 6.52
C ASP A 90 14.74 17.70 6.37
N ARG A 91 15.20 17.68 5.13
CA ARG A 91 16.61 17.48 4.80
C ARG A 91 16.98 18.52 3.76
N THR A 92 17.80 19.48 4.18
CA THR A 92 18.34 20.54 3.32
C THR A 92 19.86 20.46 3.41
N GLY A 93 20.54 20.24 2.28
CA GLY A 93 22.01 20.32 2.24
C GLY A 93 22.79 19.05 2.61
N GLY A 94 22.22 17.84 2.44
CA GLY A 94 22.92 16.57 2.70
C GLY A 94 24.20 16.34 1.86
N MET A 95 24.46 17.16 0.84
CA MET A 95 25.72 17.18 0.09
C MET A 95 26.80 18.08 0.71
N VAL A 96 26.43 19.05 1.57
CA VAL A 96 27.35 20.03 2.16
C VAL A 96 27.84 19.59 3.55
N THR A 97 27.08 18.74 4.25
CA THR A 97 27.45 18.21 5.56
C THR A 97 27.74 16.71 5.49
N ASP A 98 28.94 16.29 5.94
CA ASP A 98 29.31 14.88 5.98
C ASP A 98 28.64 14.18 7.16
N HIS A 99 27.43 13.67 6.93
CA HIS A 99 26.71 12.82 7.87
C HIS A 99 26.83 11.35 7.45
N LEU A 100 27.14 10.46 8.40
CA LEU A 100 27.28 9.00 8.18
C LEU A 100 26.06 8.34 7.50
N ARG A 101 24.88 8.98 7.55
CA ARG A 101 23.62 8.48 7.00
C ARG A 101 23.07 9.35 5.85
N ARG A 102 23.94 10.12 5.19
CA ARG A 102 23.53 11.02 4.08
C ARG A 102 22.84 10.28 2.93
N HIS A 103 23.18 9.00 2.75
CA HIS A 103 22.69 8.12 1.69
C HIS A 103 21.46 7.30 2.08
N ASP A 104 21.00 7.38 3.35
CA ASP A 104 19.81 6.65 3.80
C ASP A 104 18.55 7.31 3.20
N LEU A 105 17.64 6.48 2.72
CA LEU A 105 16.35 6.91 2.18
C LEU A 105 15.48 7.61 3.26
N PRO A 106 14.55 8.50 2.85
CA PRO A 106 13.69 9.21 3.80
C PRO A 106 12.77 8.30 4.63
N GLY A 107 12.53 8.72 5.88
CA GLY A 107 11.51 8.14 6.76
C GLY A 107 11.67 6.63 6.98
N PRO A 108 10.61 5.82 6.78
CA PRO A 108 10.66 4.40 7.09
C PRO A 108 11.56 3.59 6.15
N MET A 109 11.96 4.15 5.01
CA MET A 109 12.85 3.50 4.03
C MET A 109 14.33 3.56 4.43
N GLY A 110 14.72 4.40 5.41
CA GLY A 110 16.13 4.60 5.78
C GLY A 110 16.98 3.34 6.04
N PRO A 111 16.47 2.27 6.70
CA PRO A 111 17.25 1.06 6.90
C PRO A 111 17.36 0.17 5.65
N ILE A 112 16.61 0.45 4.58
CA ILE A 112 16.55 -0.40 3.38
C ILE A 112 17.80 -0.18 2.51
N VAL A 113 18.42 -1.28 2.12
CA VAL A 113 19.58 -1.32 1.21
C VAL A 113 19.36 -2.38 0.13
N PRO A 114 19.94 -2.23 -1.08
CA PRO A 114 19.81 -3.21 -2.13
C PRO A 114 20.92 -4.25 -1.98
N LEU A 115 20.60 -5.47 -2.36
CA LEU A 115 21.53 -6.58 -2.51
C LEU A 115 21.49 -7.00 -3.96
N SER A 116 22.64 -6.95 -4.65
CA SER A 116 22.78 -7.51 -5.99
C SER A 116 23.20 -8.96 -5.87
N THR A 117 22.40 -9.88 -6.41
CA THR A 117 22.57 -11.32 -6.23
C THR A 117 22.29 -12.04 -7.54
N ASP A 118 22.79 -13.27 -7.70
CA ASP A 118 22.42 -14.14 -8.82
C ASP A 118 20.92 -14.49 -8.74
N ASP A 119 20.25 -14.60 -9.88
CA ASP A 119 18.84 -14.99 -9.96
C ASP A 119 18.61 -16.51 -9.99
N GLY A 120 19.69 -17.30 -10.04
CA GLY A 120 19.68 -18.75 -10.14
C GLY A 120 19.47 -19.27 -11.57
N ARG A 121 19.45 -18.37 -12.56
CA ARG A 121 19.23 -18.64 -13.99
C ARG A 121 20.35 -18.07 -14.87
N GLY A 122 21.44 -17.59 -14.26
CA GLY A 122 22.57 -16.96 -14.94
C GLY A 122 22.40 -15.45 -15.16
N GLY A 123 21.35 -14.84 -14.60
CA GLY A 123 21.12 -13.40 -14.58
C GLY A 123 21.40 -12.79 -13.20
N LYS A 124 21.21 -11.47 -13.11
CA LYS A 124 21.28 -10.74 -11.84
C LYS A 124 19.87 -10.32 -11.39
N GLN A 125 19.68 -10.27 -10.08
CA GLN A 125 18.49 -9.71 -9.44
C GLN A 125 18.89 -8.79 -8.29
N GLY A 126 17.99 -7.88 -7.94
CA GLY A 126 18.08 -6.97 -6.79
C GLY A 126 17.07 -7.36 -5.72
N LEU A 127 17.54 -7.62 -4.51
CA LEU A 127 16.69 -7.79 -3.32
C LEU A 127 16.84 -6.58 -2.41
N LEU A 128 15.75 -6.08 -1.84
CA LEU A 128 15.79 -5.01 -0.84
C LEU A 128 15.85 -5.62 0.56
N TRP A 129 16.91 -5.29 1.30
CA TRP A 129 17.13 -5.76 2.66
C TRP A 129 16.80 -4.65 3.67
N ASP A 130 15.81 -4.89 4.54
CA ASP A 130 15.56 -4.04 5.71
C ASP A 130 16.56 -4.44 6.82
N ARG A 131 17.62 -3.65 6.99
CA ARG A 131 18.66 -3.87 8.01
C ARG A 131 18.12 -3.90 9.44
N ARG A 132 16.92 -3.35 9.67
CA ARG A 132 16.32 -3.28 11.01
C ARG A 132 15.56 -4.55 11.37
N THR A 133 14.92 -5.21 10.41
CA THR A 133 14.16 -6.46 10.66
C THR A 133 14.84 -7.71 10.15
N GLY A 134 15.79 -7.58 9.22
CA GLY A 134 16.33 -8.71 8.48
C GLY A 134 15.44 -9.20 7.35
N TRP A 135 14.38 -8.45 7.00
CA TRP A 135 13.46 -8.83 5.95
C TRP A 135 14.05 -8.59 4.57
N LEU A 136 13.69 -9.44 3.62
CA LEU A 136 14.11 -9.37 2.22
C LEU A 136 12.90 -9.15 1.35
N THR A 137 12.92 -8.14 0.47
CA THR A 137 11.83 -7.87 -0.47
C THR A 137 12.34 -8.11 -1.88
N ALA A 138 11.70 -9.03 -2.60
CA ALA A 138 11.91 -9.22 -4.02
C ALA A 138 10.88 -8.41 -4.80
N VAL A 139 11.28 -7.82 -5.93
CA VAL A 139 10.38 -7.04 -6.80
C VAL A 139 10.33 -7.68 -8.18
N LEU A 140 9.13 -8.08 -8.59
CA LEU A 140 8.85 -8.65 -9.90
C LEU A 140 8.25 -7.55 -10.79
N ARG A 141 8.88 -7.32 -11.94
CA ARG A 141 8.32 -6.47 -13.01
C ARG A 141 7.23 -7.26 -13.69
N VAL A 142 6.02 -6.73 -13.78
CA VAL A 142 4.88 -7.47 -14.32
C VAL A 142 4.11 -6.65 -15.36
N SER A 143 3.41 -7.35 -16.23
CA SER A 143 2.47 -6.78 -17.19
C SER A 143 1.14 -7.51 -17.05
N PRO A 144 0.13 -6.92 -16.39
CA PRO A 144 -1.18 -7.55 -16.30
C PRO A 144 -1.86 -7.59 -17.67
N VAL A 145 -2.63 -8.64 -17.94
CA VAL A 145 -3.49 -8.69 -19.14
C VAL A 145 -4.68 -7.74 -18.92
N GLY A 146 -4.97 -6.91 -19.92
CA GLY A 146 -6.10 -5.98 -19.88
C GLY A 146 -7.44 -6.72 -19.92
N LEU A 147 -8.40 -6.27 -19.12
CA LEU A 147 -9.75 -6.84 -19.06
C LEU A 147 -10.71 -6.33 -20.16
N ASP A 148 -10.28 -5.36 -20.97
CA ASP A 148 -11.16 -4.69 -21.96
C ASP A 148 -11.59 -5.59 -23.11
N LEU A 149 -10.72 -6.52 -23.52
CA LEU A 149 -10.96 -7.46 -24.62
C LEU A 149 -11.05 -8.91 -24.15
N ALA A 150 -11.05 -9.13 -22.83
CA ALA A 150 -11.13 -10.46 -22.24
C ALA A 150 -12.58 -10.93 -22.20
N ASP A 151 -12.79 -12.22 -22.48
CA ASP A 151 -14.09 -12.87 -22.25
C ASP A 151 -14.40 -12.90 -20.75
N PRO A 152 -15.65 -12.66 -20.31
CA PRO A 152 -16.00 -12.67 -18.89
C PRO A 152 -15.63 -13.98 -18.17
N GLY A 153 -15.72 -15.14 -18.83
CA GLY A 153 -15.33 -16.41 -18.23
C GLY A 153 -13.82 -16.50 -17.98
N GLN A 154 -13.01 -15.87 -18.83
CA GLN A 154 -11.57 -15.80 -18.66
C GLN A 154 -11.17 -14.81 -17.56
N ALA A 155 -11.84 -13.65 -17.48
CA ALA A 155 -11.67 -12.71 -16.37
C ALA A 155 -11.99 -13.37 -15.02
N ASP A 156 -13.09 -14.11 -14.94
CA ASP A 156 -13.47 -14.88 -13.75
C ASP A 156 -12.42 -15.92 -13.36
N ALA A 157 -11.83 -16.61 -14.35
CA ALA A 157 -10.76 -17.58 -14.11
C ALA A 157 -9.48 -16.92 -13.58
N TRP A 158 -9.08 -15.76 -14.11
CA TRP A 158 -7.94 -15.01 -13.59
C TRP A 158 -8.17 -14.53 -12.16
N VAL A 159 -9.36 -14.02 -11.84
CA VAL A 159 -9.70 -13.62 -10.46
C VAL A 159 -9.72 -14.83 -9.52
N ALA A 160 -10.21 -15.99 -9.96
CA ALA A 160 -10.16 -17.21 -9.18
C ALA A 160 -8.72 -17.67 -8.89
N ASN A 161 -7.85 -17.64 -9.90
CA ASN A 161 -6.43 -17.98 -9.75
C ASN A 161 -5.68 -16.97 -8.87
N TRP A 162 -6.04 -15.68 -8.94
CA TRP A 162 -5.54 -14.67 -8.00
C TRP A 162 -5.97 -14.99 -6.55
N GLY A 163 -7.23 -15.39 -6.34
CA GLY A 163 -7.72 -15.85 -5.04
C GLY A 163 -6.96 -17.07 -4.51
N ALA A 164 -6.70 -18.05 -5.37
CA ALA A 164 -5.90 -19.24 -5.03
C ALA A 164 -4.44 -18.87 -4.68
N PHE A 165 -3.83 -17.94 -5.43
CA PHE A 165 -2.52 -17.40 -5.09
C PHE A 165 -2.51 -16.78 -3.70
N LEU A 166 -3.47 -15.92 -3.37
CA LEU A 166 -3.56 -15.31 -2.03
C LEU A 166 -3.79 -16.34 -0.91
N ALA A 167 -4.55 -17.39 -1.19
CA ALA A 167 -4.76 -18.50 -0.26
C ALA A 167 -3.49 -19.27 0.06
N ASP A 168 -2.70 -19.58 -0.97
CA ASP A 168 -1.42 -20.28 -0.81
C ASP A 168 -0.46 -19.50 0.09
N LEU A 169 -0.46 -18.15 0.02
CA LEU A 169 0.38 -17.31 0.90
C LEU A 169 0.14 -17.55 2.40
N GLY A 170 -1.07 -17.95 2.81
CA GLY A 170 -1.41 -18.26 4.21
C GLY A 170 -0.71 -19.52 4.74
N TYR A 171 -0.22 -20.38 3.85
CA TYR A 171 0.57 -21.56 4.19
C TYR A 171 2.08 -21.31 4.12
N GLN A 172 2.50 -20.11 3.70
CA GLN A 172 3.90 -19.74 3.55
C GLN A 172 4.36 -18.83 4.70
N PRO A 173 4.89 -19.38 5.82
CA PRO A 173 5.24 -18.59 7.00
C PRO A 173 6.32 -17.54 6.73
N MET A 174 7.15 -17.74 5.69
CA MET A 174 8.18 -16.80 5.30
C MET A 174 7.60 -15.50 4.71
N ILE A 175 6.40 -15.52 4.14
CA ILE A 175 5.83 -14.35 3.46
C ILE A 175 5.12 -13.45 4.47
N ARG A 176 5.61 -12.22 4.62
CA ARG A 176 5.04 -11.22 5.55
C ARG A 176 3.94 -10.40 4.89
N HIS A 177 4.17 -9.97 3.66
CA HIS A 177 3.18 -9.27 2.86
C HIS A 177 3.58 -9.23 1.37
N VAL A 178 2.58 -9.03 0.52
CA VAL A 178 2.72 -8.79 -0.91
C VAL A 178 2.23 -7.36 -1.20
N ALA A 179 2.92 -6.66 -2.09
CA ALA A 179 2.52 -5.35 -2.59
C ALA A 179 2.29 -5.41 -4.10
N VAL A 180 1.13 -4.99 -4.57
CA VAL A 180 0.84 -4.78 -5.99
C VAL A 180 0.84 -3.29 -6.23
N THR A 181 1.78 -2.80 -7.04
CA THR A 181 1.93 -1.37 -7.34
C THR A 181 1.68 -1.13 -8.81
N VAL A 182 0.87 -0.12 -9.11
CA VAL A 182 0.65 0.43 -10.44
C VAL A 182 1.01 1.91 -10.38
N ASP A 183 2.09 2.30 -11.06
CA ASP A 183 2.51 3.69 -11.22
C ASP A 183 2.14 4.17 -12.62
N THR A 184 1.31 5.20 -12.69
CA THR A 184 0.84 5.81 -13.93
C THR A 184 1.37 7.22 -14.01
N SER A 185 2.06 7.55 -15.10
CA SER A 185 2.50 8.91 -15.37
C SER A 185 1.99 9.34 -16.73
N PRO A 186 1.35 10.52 -16.86
CA PRO A 186 1.12 11.09 -18.18
C PRO A 186 2.49 11.32 -18.84
N THR A 187 2.69 10.79 -20.04
CA THR A 187 3.82 11.16 -20.89
C THR A 187 3.36 12.25 -21.84
N GLY A 188 4.17 13.28 -22.01
CA GLY A 188 3.86 14.39 -22.91
C GLY A 188 3.97 14.01 -24.39
N GLY A 189 3.42 12.88 -24.84
CA GLY A 189 3.41 12.41 -26.25
C GLY A 189 4.78 12.18 -26.92
N THR A 190 5.88 12.71 -26.38
CA THR A 190 7.24 12.61 -26.91
C THR A 190 7.75 11.18 -26.88
N THR A 191 7.56 10.46 -25.78
CA THR A 191 8.00 9.06 -25.66
C THR A 191 7.40 8.14 -26.72
N LEU A 192 6.12 8.34 -27.11
CA LEU A 192 5.50 7.55 -28.17
C LEU A 192 6.05 7.96 -29.55
N ARG A 193 6.26 9.25 -29.77
CA ARG A 193 6.84 9.76 -31.02
C ARG A 193 8.26 9.23 -31.22
N ASP A 194 9.10 9.33 -30.20
CA ASP A 194 10.49 8.88 -30.23
C ASP A 194 10.54 7.36 -30.41
N TYR A 195 9.71 6.61 -29.66
CA TYR A 195 9.59 5.15 -29.81
C TYR A 195 9.22 4.71 -31.23
N VAL A 196 8.25 5.40 -31.85
CA VAL A 196 7.81 5.10 -33.22
C VAL A 196 8.91 5.48 -34.21
N ASN A 197 9.44 6.69 -34.12
CA ASN A 197 10.47 7.20 -35.04
C ASN A 197 11.72 6.31 -35.04
N ASP A 198 12.18 5.85 -33.86
CA ASP A 198 13.35 4.98 -33.73
C ASP A 198 13.16 3.58 -34.33
N ARG A 199 11.91 3.15 -34.53
CA ARG A 199 11.56 1.82 -35.03
C ARG A 199 11.05 1.80 -36.46
N ILE A 200 11.03 2.95 -37.14
CA ILE A 200 10.74 3.00 -38.58
C ILE A 200 11.93 2.41 -39.34
N ASP A 201 11.73 1.33 -40.11
CA ASP A 201 12.77 0.79 -41.01
C ASP A 201 13.09 1.85 -42.09
N PRO A 202 14.35 2.31 -42.23
CA PRO A 202 14.74 3.29 -43.23
C PRO A 202 14.45 2.86 -44.68
N ARG A 203 14.29 1.54 -44.93
CA ARG A 203 14.00 0.96 -46.24
C ARG A 203 12.51 0.83 -46.54
N ALA A 204 11.62 1.17 -45.61
CA ALA A 204 10.18 1.15 -45.84
C ALA A 204 9.77 2.17 -46.91
N PRO A 205 8.69 1.95 -47.68
CA PRO A 205 8.19 2.93 -48.64
C PRO A 205 7.92 4.30 -47.99
N ALA A 206 8.27 5.39 -48.68
CA ALA A 206 8.16 6.75 -48.15
C ALA A 206 6.76 7.12 -47.67
N SER A 207 5.71 6.60 -48.31
CA SER A 207 4.32 6.78 -47.89
C SER A 207 4.02 6.13 -46.54
N ALA A 208 4.58 4.95 -46.26
CA ALA A 208 4.41 4.27 -44.98
C ALA A 208 5.14 5.00 -43.84
N GLN A 209 6.36 5.50 -44.11
CA GLN A 209 7.10 6.32 -43.16
C GLN A 209 6.34 7.62 -42.83
N ALA A 210 5.80 8.29 -43.85
CA ALA A 210 5.02 9.52 -43.68
C ALA A 210 3.75 9.28 -42.84
N VAL A 211 3.01 8.20 -43.11
CA VAL A 211 1.80 7.85 -42.33
C VAL A 211 2.17 7.53 -40.88
N MET A 212 3.25 6.78 -40.62
CA MET A 212 3.67 6.47 -39.26
C MET A 212 4.13 7.72 -38.49
N ALA A 213 4.86 8.62 -39.15
CA ALA A 213 5.28 9.89 -38.56
C ALA A 213 4.07 10.81 -38.29
N GLU A 214 3.10 10.88 -39.20
CA GLU A 214 1.86 11.63 -39.02
C GLU A 214 1.01 11.06 -37.89
N LEU A 215 0.86 9.74 -37.82
CA LEU A 215 0.17 9.05 -36.71
C LEU A 215 0.87 9.28 -35.38
N ALA A 216 2.20 9.27 -35.33
CA ALA A 216 2.94 9.60 -34.12
C ALA A 216 2.75 11.08 -33.72
N ALA A 217 2.68 11.99 -34.71
CA ALA A 217 2.42 13.41 -34.48
C ALA A 217 0.98 13.68 -34.01
N THR A 218 0.00 12.97 -34.55
CA THR A 218 -1.44 13.12 -34.24
C THR A 218 -1.92 12.22 -33.11
N ALA A 219 -1.14 11.21 -32.71
CA ALA A 219 -1.43 10.40 -31.53
C ALA A 219 -1.62 11.35 -30.35
N PRO A 220 -2.69 11.16 -29.56
CA PRO A 220 -3.00 12.09 -28.49
C PRO A 220 -1.79 12.16 -27.57
N SER A 221 -1.48 13.37 -27.11
CA SER A 221 -0.49 13.65 -26.06
C SER A 221 -0.86 13.01 -24.70
N SER A 222 -1.82 12.08 -24.70
CA SER A 222 -2.31 11.29 -23.58
C SER A 222 -1.79 9.85 -23.64
N SER A 223 -0.61 9.62 -24.20
CA SER A 223 0.13 8.40 -23.84
C SER A 223 0.42 8.48 -22.35
N ALA A 224 0.33 7.36 -21.66
CA ALA A 224 0.71 7.27 -20.27
C ALA A 224 1.64 6.08 -20.10
N GLU A 225 2.74 6.30 -19.42
CA GLU A 225 3.57 5.20 -18.98
C GLU A 225 2.87 4.54 -17.79
N VAL A 226 2.73 3.21 -17.86
CA VAL A 226 2.17 2.40 -16.79
C VAL A 226 3.24 1.39 -16.37
N ASP A 227 3.79 1.56 -15.18
CA ASP A 227 4.70 0.62 -14.55
C ASP A 227 3.92 -0.23 -13.53
N CYS A 228 3.95 -1.55 -13.73
CA CYS A 228 3.29 -2.51 -12.86
C CYS A 228 4.34 -3.42 -12.21
N ARG A 229 4.25 -3.56 -10.89
CA ARG A 229 5.17 -4.41 -10.12
C ARG A 229 4.46 -5.16 -9.00
N VAL A 230 4.96 -6.34 -8.70
CA VAL A 230 4.58 -7.14 -7.54
C VAL A 230 5.80 -7.33 -6.67
N SER A 231 5.74 -6.82 -5.44
CA SER A 231 6.79 -6.99 -4.46
C SER A 231 6.37 -8.01 -3.40
N VAL A 232 7.26 -8.91 -3.03
CA VAL A 232 7.00 -9.91 -1.99
C VAL A 232 8.05 -9.75 -0.90
N THR A 233 7.59 -9.49 0.33
CA THR A 233 8.45 -9.33 1.50
C THR A 233 8.49 -10.62 2.30
N PHE A 234 9.70 -11.10 2.53
CA PHE A 234 10.02 -12.31 3.23
C PHE A 234 10.68 -12.03 4.57
N ASP A 235 10.43 -12.90 5.54
CA ASP A 235 11.17 -13.00 6.79
C ASP A 235 11.97 -14.30 6.82
N PRO A 236 13.27 -14.26 6.44
CA PRO A 236 14.11 -15.45 6.42
C PRO A 236 14.23 -16.15 7.78
N ALA A 237 13.96 -15.47 8.90
CA ALA A 237 14.02 -16.09 10.22
C ALA A 237 12.93 -17.14 10.45
N LEU A 238 11.86 -17.13 9.64
CA LEU A 238 10.75 -18.08 9.68
C LEU A 238 10.92 -19.26 8.72
N ALA A 239 11.99 -19.29 7.91
CA ALA A 239 12.30 -20.42 7.06
C ALA A 239 12.69 -21.66 7.89
N THR A 240 12.39 -22.85 7.34
CA THR A 240 12.68 -24.14 7.97
C THR A 240 13.48 -25.01 6.99
N PRO A 241 14.77 -25.30 7.25
CA PRO A 241 15.57 -24.85 8.39
C PRO A 241 15.87 -23.34 8.35
N ARG A 242 16.12 -22.74 9.52
CA ARG A 242 16.49 -21.33 9.61
C ARG A 242 17.87 -21.09 8.95
N PRO A 243 17.98 -20.15 8.00
CA PRO A 243 19.25 -19.81 7.38
C PRO A 243 20.27 -19.29 8.40
N PRO A 244 21.54 -19.74 8.34
CA PRO A 244 22.57 -19.33 9.28
C PRO A 244 23.03 -17.87 9.08
N ASP A 245 22.99 -17.36 7.84
CA ASP A 245 23.44 -16.03 7.47
C ASP A 245 22.55 -15.38 6.40
N LEU A 246 22.87 -14.13 6.05
CA LEU A 246 22.14 -13.37 5.05
C LEU A 246 22.23 -14.01 3.65
N ALA A 247 23.39 -14.59 3.30
CA ALA A 247 23.59 -15.22 2.01
C ALA A 247 22.70 -16.45 1.83
N ALA A 248 22.59 -17.30 2.85
CA ALA A 248 21.66 -18.42 2.85
C ALA A 248 20.19 -17.95 2.85
N GLY A 249 19.87 -16.84 3.54
CA GLY A 249 18.54 -16.23 3.49
C GLY A 249 18.16 -15.73 2.09
N VAL A 250 19.11 -15.09 1.40
CA VAL A 250 18.98 -14.68 -0.01
C VAL A 250 18.77 -15.87 -0.93
N ALA A 251 19.56 -16.94 -0.75
CA ALA A 251 19.43 -18.17 -1.54
C ALA A 251 18.06 -18.83 -1.33
N GLU A 252 17.57 -18.85 -0.09
CA GLU A 252 16.24 -19.35 0.23
C GLU A 252 15.16 -18.51 -0.47
N VAL A 253 15.15 -17.18 -0.30
CA VAL A 253 14.20 -16.29 -1.00
C VAL A 253 14.24 -16.53 -2.52
N THR A 254 15.43 -16.64 -3.11
CA THR A 254 15.61 -16.88 -4.55
C THR A 254 14.96 -18.17 -5.01
N ARG A 255 14.97 -19.22 -4.17
CA ARG A 255 14.32 -20.51 -4.45
C ARG A 255 12.79 -20.41 -4.50
N TRP A 256 12.20 -19.48 -3.74
CA TRP A 256 10.74 -19.27 -3.71
C TRP A 256 10.20 -18.54 -4.94
N LEU A 257 11.00 -17.65 -5.54
CA LEU A 257 10.54 -16.76 -6.60
C LEU A 257 9.97 -17.48 -7.85
N PRO A 258 10.55 -18.56 -8.38
CA PRO A 258 9.99 -19.27 -9.54
C PRO A 258 8.55 -19.77 -9.35
N GLY A 259 8.20 -20.22 -8.14
CA GLY A 259 6.84 -20.67 -7.81
C GLY A 259 5.85 -19.51 -7.82
N LEU A 260 6.24 -18.39 -7.20
CA LEU A 260 5.42 -17.16 -7.18
C LEU A 260 5.23 -16.58 -8.59
N GLU A 261 6.28 -16.58 -9.41
CA GLU A 261 6.22 -16.16 -10.81
C GLU A 261 5.21 -17.01 -11.61
N SER A 262 5.22 -18.33 -11.39
CA SER A 262 4.32 -19.26 -12.06
C SER A 262 2.85 -19.05 -11.63
N HIS A 263 2.60 -18.82 -10.33
CA HIS A 263 1.25 -18.54 -9.83
C HIS A 263 0.71 -17.20 -10.36
N LEU A 264 1.55 -16.17 -10.45
CA LEU A 264 1.16 -14.88 -11.05
C LEU A 264 0.77 -15.03 -12.52
N ALA A 265 1.52 -15.81 -13.29
CA ALA A 265 1.19 -16.08 -14.69
C ALA A 265 -0.19 -16.73 -14.85
N MET A 266 -0.55 -17.69 -13.98
CA MET A 266 -1.88 -18.31 -13.97
C MET A 266 -3.02 -17.31 -13.65
N ALA A 267 -2.72 -16.26 -12.88
CA ALA A 267 -3.64 -15.19 -12.56
C ALA A 267 -3.75 -14.10 -13.66
N GLY A 268 -3.21 -14.35 -14.86
CA GLY A 268 -3.25 -13.39 -15.96
C GLY A 268 -2.24 -12.25 -15.81
N VAL A 269 -1.18 -12.46 -15.02
CA VAL A 269 -0.11 -11.47 -14.78
C VAL A 269 1.20 -11.98 -15.37
N ALA A 270 1.60 -11.43 -16.51
CA ALA A 270 2.85 -11.83 -17.15
C ALA A 270 4.06 -11.23 -16.40
N VAL A 271 4.98 -12.08 -15.96
CA VAL A 271 6.24 -11.62 -15.34
C VAL A 271 7.24 -11.25 -16.42
N ARG A 272 7.69 -9.99 -16.43
CA ARG A 272 8.71 -9.47 -17.36
C ARG A 272 10.13 -9.83 -16.92
N GLY A 273 10.33 -9.96 -15.62
CA GLY A 273 11.62 -10.28 -15.01
C GLY A 273 11.69 -9.82 -13.56
N ARG A 274 12.76 -10.21 -12.86
CA ARG A 274 13.06 -9.71 -11.51
C ARG A 274 13.75 -8.36 -11.63
N ALA A 275 13.42 -7.42 -10.76
CA ALA A 275 14.08 -6.12 -10.74
C ALA A 275 15.56 -6.28 -10.36
N THR A 276 16.46 -5.58 -11.03
CA THR A 276 17.88 -5.48 -10.64
C THR A 276 18.07 -4.35 -9.62
N ALA A 277 19.21 -4.33 -8.93
CA ALA A 277 19.55 -3.22 -8.02
C ALA A 277 19.62 -1.88 -8.77
N ALA A 278 20.15 -1.86 -10.00
CA ALA A 278 20.19 -0.68 -10.86
C ALA A 278 18.78 -0.20 -11.22
N TRP A 279 17.90 -1.12 -11.64
CA TRP A 279 16.50 -0.81 -11.95
C TRP A 279 15.76 -0.20 -10.74
N LEU A 280 15.93 -0.80 -9.56
CA LEU A 280 15.33 -0.30 -8.32
C LEU A 280 15.85 1.10 -7.95
N THR A 281 17.14 1.33 -8.15
CA THR A 281 17.79 2.64 -7.92
C THR A 281 17.19 3.70 -8.84
N GLY A 282 17.12 3.43 -10.15
CA GLY A 282 16.53 4.35 -11.12
C GLY A 282 15.05 4.63 -10.84
N ARG A 283 14.26 3.60 -10.52
CA ARG A 283 12.83 3.77 -10.21
C ARG A 283 12.58 4.53 -8.91
N LEU A 284 13.43 4.36 -7.90
CA LEU A 284 13.40 5.20 -6.71
C LEU A 284 13.77 6.64 -7.03
N ARG A 285 14.83 6.85 -7.83
CA ARG A 285 15.24 8.19 -8.26
C ARG A 285 14.10 8.91 -8.98
N VAL A 286 13.45 8.28 -9.95
CA VAL A 286 12.27 8.84 -10.65
C VAL A 286 11.11 9.14 -9.70
N ALA A 287 10.93 8.34 -8.65
CA ALA A 287 9.89 8.59 -7.67
C ALA A 287 10.19 9.85 -6.82
N TYR A 288 11.44 10.04 -6.42
CA TYR A 288 11.91 11.17 -5.60
C TYR A 288 12.28 12.43 -6.41
N ASP A 289 12.51 12.28 -7.72
CA ASP A 289 12.79 13.35 -8.67
C ASP A 289 12.08 13.06 -10.00
N PRO A 290 10.77 13.34 -10.10
CA PRO A 290 9.97 13.04 -11.28
C PRO A 290 10.46 13.70 -12.58
N ALA A 291 11.23 14.79 -12.51
CA ALA A 291 11.81 15.47 -13.66
C ALA A 291 12.91 14.63 -14.34
N SER A 292 13.62 13.78 -13.57
CA SER A 292 14.64 12.86 -14.11
C SER A 292 14.07 11.69 -14.92
N ARG A 293 12.74 11.58 -15.04
CA ARG A 293 12.09 10.44 -15.70
C ARG A 293 12.53 10.29 -17.16
N SER A 294 12.51 11.35 -17.95
CA SER A 294 12.89 11.29 -19.38
C SER A 294 14.30 10.77 -19.55
N ASP A 295 15.21 11.24 -18.70
CA ASP A 295 16.60 10.84 -18.76
C ASP A 295 16.67 9.35 -18.44
N LEU A 296 16.05 8.89 -17.35
CA LEU A 296 16.17 7.51 -16.87
C LEU A 296 15.41 6.43 -17.66
N THR A 297 14.44 6.81 -18.51
CA THR A 297 13.67 5.85 -19.32
C THR A 297 14.52 5.18 -20.42
N ASP A 298 15.55 5.85 -20.93
CA ASP A 298 16.43 5.32 -21.99
C ASP A 298 17.48 4.32 -21.48
N TYR A 299 17.61 4.16 -20.16
CA TYR A 299 18.69 3.39 -19.53
C TYR A 299 18.32 1.93 -19.17
N ASP A 300 17.13 1.44 -19.55
CA ASP A 300 16.49 0.24 -18.95
C ASP A 300 17.14 -1.13 -19.29
N GLU A 301 18.18 -1.21 -20.12
CA GLU A 301 18.77 -2.50 -20.53
C GLU A 301 20.31 -2.66 -20.42
N GLN A 302 21.10 -1.59 -20.32
CA GLN A 302 22.58 -1.68 -20.37
C GLN A 302 23.34 -0.93 -19.26
N ALA A 303 22.64 -0.22 -18.37
CA ALA A 303 23.25 0.73 -17.44
C ALA A 303 23.38 0.20 -16.00
N ASP A 304 23.89 -1.02 -15.82
CA ASP A 304 24.15 -1.60 -14.49
C ASP A 304 25.22 -0.78 -13.70
N GLU A 305 25.88 0.20 -14.31
CA GLU A 305 27.07 0.91 -13.76
C GLU A 305 26.93 2.41 -13.48
N LEU A 306 25.86 3.11 -13.92
CA LEU A 306 25.83 4.58 -13.84
C LEU A 306 25.20 5.14 -12.54
N LEU A 307 24.20 4.48 -11.97
CA LEU A 307 23.48 4.97 -10.78
C LEU A 307 23.84 4.16 -9.54
N ARG A 308 24.34 4.85 -8.51
CA ARG A 308 24.65 4.22 -7.22
C ARG A 308 23.43 4.27 -6.31
N TRP A 309 23.26 3.28 -5.43
CA TRP A 309 22.16 3.30 -4.45
C TRP A 309 22.14 4.55 -3.57
N SER A 310 23.31 5.14 -3.31
CA SER A 310 23.44 6.42 -2.61
C SER A 310 22.67 7.57 -3.26
N GLU A 311 22.38 7.46 -4.56
CA GLU A 311 21.67 8.46 -5.37
C GLU A 311 20.20 8.08 -5.58
N ALA A 312 19.73 6.97 -5.02
CA ALA A 312 18.33 6.52 -5.14
C ALA A 312 17.35 7.48 -4.46
N GLY A 313 17.77 8.15 -3.39
CA GLY A 313 16.94 9.06 -2.60
C GLY A 313 16.85 10.48 -3.15
N PRO A 314 16.02 11.33 -2.54
CA PRO A 314 15.98 12.75 -2.85
C PRO A 314 17.22 13.46 -2.28
N VAL A 315 17.69 14.48 -2.99
CA VAL A 315 18.74 15.39 -2.51
C VAL A 315 18.22 16.24 -1.35
N SER A 316 16.98 16.74 -1.49
CA SER A 316 16.32 17.53 -0.47
C SER A 316 14.84 17.19 -0.37
N PHE A 317 14.29 17.31 0.83
CA PHE A 317 12.86 17.16 1.02
C PHE A 317 12.36 17.96 2.20
N GLN A 318 11.07 18.30 2.16
CA GLN A 318 10.35 18.95 3.24
C GLN A 318 8.94 18.35 3.37
N GLU A 319 8.65 17.78 4.54
CA GLU A 319 7.31 17.32 4.88
C GLU A 319 6.50 18.45 5.53
N SER A 320 5.43 18.83 4.84
CA SER A 320 4.39 19.71 5.32
C SER A 320 3.24 18.89 5.91
N TRP A 321 2.32 19.54 6.62
CA TRP A 321 1.15 18.84 7.17
C TRP A 321 0.27 18.24 6.07
N ASP A 322 0.11 18.91 4.93
CA ASP A 322 -0.84 18.48 3.89
C ASP A 322 -0.20 17.87 2.65
N HIS A 323 1.09 18.11 2.42
CA HIS A 323 1.84 17.65 1.26
C HIS A 323 3.29 17.34 1.65
N TRP A 324 4.02 16.68 0.76
CA TRP A 324 5.45 16.42 0.91
C TRP A 324 6.17 16.91 -0.35
N GLN A 325 7.13 17.79 -0.15
CA GLN A 325 8.00 18.30 -1.20
C GLN A 325 9.29 17.49 -1.22
N HIS A 326 9.68 17.07 -2.41
CA HIS A 326 10.93 16.38 -2.73
C HIS A 326 11.47 16.99 -4.04
N ASP A 327 12.75 16.81 -4.31
CA ASP A 327 13.52 17.40 -5.43
C ASP A 327 12.70 18.22 -6.45
N SER A 328 12.13 17.57 -7.48
CA SER A 328 11.30 18.25 -8.49
C SER A 328 9.79 18.09 -8.29
N GLY A 329 9.33 17.39 -7.26
CA GLY A 329 7.93 17.01 -7.11
C GLY A 329 7.27 17.41 -5.79
N LEU A 330 5.97 17.66 -5.86
CA LEU A 330 5.08 17.82 -4.73
C LEU A 330 4.11 16.63 -4.71
N SER A 331 4.11 15.87 -3.62
CA SER A 331 3.27 14.69 -3.48
C SER A 331 2.26 14.81 -2.35
N VAL A 332 1.08 14.23 -2.56
CA VAL A 332 0.08 13.98 -1.53
C VAL A 332 -0.24 12.49 -1.54
N SER A 333 -0.36 11.91 -0.35
CA SER A 333 -0.64 10.50 -0.16
C SER A 333 -1.94 10.26 0.59
N TRP A 334 -2.61 9.18 0.27
CA TRP A 334 -3.84 8.71 0.89
C TRP A 334 -3.68 7.25 1.35
N ALA A 335 -4.46 6.89 2.36
CA ALA A 335 -4.70 5.50 2.73
C ALA A 335 -6.18 5.18 2.63
N MET A 336 -6.51 3.95 2.27
CA MET A 336 -7.86 3.42 2.34
C MET A 336 -8.32 3.33 3.80
N VAL A 337 -9.48 3.92 4.06
CA VAL A 337 -10.18 3.82 5.34
C VAL A 337 -11.25 2.74 5.27
N GLU A 338 -11.88 2.58 4.12
CA GLU A 338 -13.00 1.66 3.94
C GLU A 338 -12.97 1.08 2.52
N ALA A 339 -13.05 -0.25 2.44
CA ALA A 339 -13.24 -1.00 1.20
C ALA A 339 -14.69 -0.86 0.69
N PRO A 340 -15.01 -1.29 -0.54
CA PRO A 340 -16.37 -1.23 -1.05
C PRO A 340 -17.37 -1.95 -0.14
N ARG A 341 -18.47 -1.26 0.24
CA ARG A 341 -19.50 -1.81 1.15
C ARG A 341 -20.42 -2.83 0.50
N GLN A 342 -20.54 -2.75 -0.82
CA GLN A 342 -21.41 -3.58 -1.64
C GLN A 342 -20.55 -4.57 -2.41
N SER A 343 -21.16 -5.66 -2.89
CA SER A 343 -20.50 -6.49 -3.88
C SER A 343 -20.21 -5.68 -5.15
N VAL A 344 -19.04 -5.90 -5.73
CA VAL A 344 -18.52 -5.19 -6.90
C VAL A 344 -18.05 -6.18 -7.95
N MET A 345 -17.85 -5.71 -9.17
CA MET A 345 -17.27 -6.50 -10.25
C MET A 345 -15.74 -6.43 -10.20
N ASP A 346 -15.09 -7.32 -10.93
CA ASP A 346 -13.65 -7.38 -11.17
C ASP A 346 -12.99 -6.02 -11.54
N ARG A 347 -13.73 -5.16 -12.24
CA ARG A 347 -13.24 -3.86 -12.76
C ARG A 347 -13.34 -2.69 -11.79
N VAL A 348 -13.69 -2.93 -10.52
CA VAL A 348 -13.95 -1.85 -9.54
C VAL A 348 -12.78 -0.86 -9.37
N LEU A 349 -11.53 -1.32 -9.47
CA LEU A 349 -10.36 -0.45 -9.28
C LEU A 349 -9.90 0.28 -10.55
N VAL A 350 -10.46 -0.02 -11.73
CA VAL A 350 -10.07 0.59 -13.00
C VAL A 350 -10.02 2.13 -12.93
N PRO A 351 -10.96 2.86 -12.31
CA PRO A 351 -10.87 4.32 -12.21
C PRO A 351 -9.60 4.84 -11.52
N LEU A 352 -9.07 4.10 -10.54
CA LEU A 352 -7.83 4.45 -9.82
C LEU A 352 -6.58 4.01 -10.57
N LEU A 353 -6.65 2.91 -11.32
CA LEU A 353 -5.51 2.33 -12.04
C LEU A 353 -5.32 2.92 -13.44
N ALA A 354 -6.39 3.39 -14.06
CA ALA A 354 -6.34 3.98 -15.38
C ALA A 354 -5.52 5.27 -15.36
N ALA A 355 -4.80 5.51 -16.44
CA ALA A 355 -4.07 6.75 -16.65
C ALA A 355 -4.98 7.98 -16.48
N GLY A 356 -4.39 9.05 -15.97
CA GLY A 356 -5.06 10.32 -15.76
C GLY A 356 -4.15 11.49 -16.11
N PRO A 357 -4.66 12.72 -15.95
CA PRO A 357 -3.89 13.93 -16.25
C PRO A 357 -2.73 14.19 -15.28
N PHE A 358 -2.68 13.47 -14.14
CA PHE A 358 -1.65 13.61 -13.12
C PHE A 358 -0.99 12.27 -12.84
N ALA A 359 0.31 12.31 -12.51
CA ALA A 359 1.04 11.10 -12.15
C ALA A 359 0.49 10.52 -10.85
N ARG A 360 0.06 9.27 -10.87
CA ARG A 360 -0.56 8.56 -9.76
C ARG A 360 0.04 7.18 -9.60
N ARG A 361 0.48 6.90 -8.38
CA ARG A 361 0.89 5.58 -7.93
C ARG A 361 -0.12 5.02 -6.95
N MET A 362 -0.61 3.82 -7.22
CA MET A 362 -1.48 3.07 -6.31
C MET A 362 -0.76 1.79 -5.91
N THR A 363 -0.77 1.49 -4.61
CA THR A 363 -0.26 0.22 -4.09
C THR A 363 -1.28 -0.43 -3.18
N LEU A 364 -1.62 -1.68 -3.48
CA LEU A 364 -2.37 -2.56 -2.62
C LEU A 364 -1.39 -3.47 -1.88
N LEU A 365 -1.41 -3.44 -0.55
CA LEU A 365 -0.62 -4.30 0.32
C LEU A 365 -1.53 -5.38 0.90
N TYR A 366 -1.16 -6.65 0.74
CA TYR A 366 -1.84 -7.81 1.29
C TYR A 366 -0.94 -8.52 2.31
N GLU A 367 -1.41 -8.65 3.54
CA GLU A 367 -0.80 -9.38 4.64
C GLU A 367 -1.57 -10.68 4.85
N PRO A 368 -1.02 -11.85 4.44
CA PRO A 368 -1.68 -13.13 4.66
C PRO A 368 -1.77 -13.42 6.17
N LEU A 369 -2.88 -14.00 6.61
CA LEU A 369 -2.94 -14.65 7.92
C LEU A 369 -2.48 -16.09 7.76
N SER A 370 -1.73 -16.60 8.75
CA SER A 370 -1.42 -18.03 8.78
C SER A 370 -2.72 -18.84 8.91
N ALA A 371 -2.76 -20.06 8.39
CA ALA A 371 -3.96 -20.91 8.46
C ALA A 371 -4.55 -21.03 9.88
N GLY A 372 -3.70 -21.13 10.91
CA GLY A 372 -4.16 -21.12 12.30
C GLY A 372 -4.73 -19.78 12.76
N ALA A 373 -4.07 -18.66 12.42
CA ALA A 373 -4.54 -17.33 12.77
C ALA A 373 -5.81 -16.91 11.98
N ALA A 374 -6.00 -17.46 10.78
CA ALA A 374 -7.21 -17.32 9.99
C ALA A 374 -8.38 -18.00 10.70
N ALA A 375 -8.22 -19.26 11.10
CA ALA A 375 -9.26 -20.02 11.80
C ALA A 375 -9.67 -19.34 13.12
N ASP A 376 -8.67 -18.89 13.91
CA ASP A 376 -8.92 -18.13 15.15
C ASP A 376 -9.68 -16.83 14.89
N GLU A 377 -9.38 -16.11 13.79
CA GLU A 377 -10.05 -14.86 13.43
C GLU A 377 -11.51 -15.10 13.03
N VAL A 378 -11.78 -16.13 12.24
CA VAL A 378 -13.13 -16.50 11.82
C VAL A 378 -13.97 -17.03 12.98
N GLU A 379 -13.41 -17.89 13.83
CA GLU A 379 -14.11 -18.36 15.05
C GLU A 379 -14.42 -17.20 15.99
N ARG A 380 -13.45 -16.29 16.19
CA ARG A 380 -13.65 -15.07 16.98
C ARG A 380 -14.77 -14.22 16.39
N GLU A 381 -14.87 -14.13 15.07
CA GLU A 381 -15.92 -13.36 14.40
C GLU A 381 -17.32 -13.96 14.59
N ILE A 382 -17.46 -15.28 14.46
CA ILE A 382 -18.70 -16.00 14.73
C ILE A 382 -19.10 -15.77 16.20
N THR A 383 -18.17 -15.98 17.12
CA THR A 383 -18.39 -15.79 18.56
C THR A 383 -18.82 -14.36 18.87
N ASN A 384 -18.15 -13.36 18.31
CA ASN A 384 -18.50 -11.96 18.50
C ASN A 384 -19.90 -11.62 17.99
N THR A 385 -20.29 -12.19 16.85
CA THR A 385 -21.62 -11.97 16.26
C THR A 385 -22.70 -12.63 17.13
N GLN A 386 -22.46 -13.84 17.64
CA GLN A 386 -23.36 -14.53 18.56
C GLN A 386 -23.52 -13.80 19.89
N VAL A 387 -22.41 -13.34 20.49
CA VAL A 387 -22.44 -12.55 21.73
C VAL A 387 -23.26 -11.28 21.53
N ARG A 388 -23.06 -10.55 20.42
CA ARG A 388 -23.87 -9.35 20.11
C ARG A 388 -25.36 -9.66 20.02
N ARG A 389 -25.75 -10.78 19.41
CA ARG A 389 -27.15 -11.22 19.36
C ARG A 389 -27.71 -11.53 20.74
N MET A 390 -26.96 -12.27 21.56
CA MET A 390 -27.36 -12.58 22.93
C MET A 390 -27.53 -11.31 23.78
N TRP A 391 -26.61 -10.34 23.64
CA TRP A 391 -26.72 -9.04 24.28
C TRP A 391 -27.92 -8.25 23.78
N ALA A 392 -28.15 -8.16 22.46
CA ALA A 392 -29.31 -7.46 21.90
C ALA A 392 -30.63 -8.03 22.43
N HIS A 393 -30.74 -9.36 22.46
CA HIS A 393 -31.90 -10.07 23.01
C HIS A 393 -32.09 -9.79 24.51
N LYS A 394 -31.00 -9.82 25.30
CA LYS A 394 -31.05 -9.51 26.74
C LYS A 394 -31.42 -8.04 27.02
N THR A 395 -31.02 -7.13 26.13
CA THR A 395 -31.31 -5.69 26.24
C THR A 395 -32.66 -5.30 25.61
N LYS A 396 -33.48 -6.27 25.17
CA LYS A 396 -34.76 -6.06 24.45
C LYS A 396 -34.63 -5.13 23.25
N ARG A 397 -33.49 -5.17 22.57
CA ARG A 397 -33.26 -4.40 21.34
C ARG A 397 -33.65 -5.28 20.16
N ASP A 398 -34.55 -4.80 19.32
CA ASP A 398 -34.97 -5.52 18.12
C ASP A 398 -33.79 -5.83 17.21
N GLU A 399 -33.74 -7.07 16.74
CA GLU A 399 -32.75 -7.52 15.76
C GLU A 399 -32.99 -6.78 14.44
N THR A 400 -31.99 -6.04 13.97
CA THR A 400 -32.11 -5.31 12.71
C THR A 400 -31.82 -6.23 11.54
N GLN A 401 -32.36 -5.94 10.36
CA GLN A 401 -32.02 -6.67 9.13
C GLN A 401 -30.51 -6.70 8.86
N ARG A 402 -29.80 -5.64 9.29
CA ARG A 402 -28.33 -5.56 9.20
C ARG A 402 -27.64 -6.63 10.04
N ASP A 403 -28.16 -6.93 11.23
CA ASP A 403 -27.61 -7.96 12.13
C ASP A 403 -27.83 -9.39 11.57
N ARG A 404 -28.87 -9.58 10.73
CA ARG A 404 -29.11 -10.81 9.99
C ARG A 404 -28.16 -10.97 8.83
N ASP A 405 -28.03 -9.93 8.01
CA ASP A 405 -27.13 -9.93 6.86
C ASP A 405 -25.67 -10.10 7.32
N ASP A 406 -25.26 -9.45 8.42
CA ASP A 406 -23.91 -9.56 8.98
C ASP A 406 -23.58 -11.00 9.44
N LEU A 407 -24.54 -11.70 10.07
CA LEU A 407 -24.33 -13.13 10.40
C LEU A 407 -24.25 -13.99 9.14
N SER A 408 -25.17 -13.79 8.18
CA SER A 408 -25.18 -14.61 6.96
C SER A 408 -23.84 -14.52 6.21
N ARG A 409 -23.27 -13.32 6.14
CA ARG A 409 -21.96 -13.07 5.55
C ARG A 409 -20.81 -13.64 6.39
N ALA A 410 -20.93 -13.66 7.73
CA ALA A 410 -19.91 -14.25 8.61
C ALA A 410 -19.84 -15.77 8.40
N VAL A 411 -21.01 -16.40 8.33
CA VAL A 411 -21.14 -17.83 8.02
C VAL A 411 -20.64 -18.13 6.61
N GLN A 412 -20.91 -17.24 5.64
CA GLN A 412 -20.37 -17.39 4.29
C GLN A 412 -18.84 -17.35 4.29
N SER A 413 -18.21 -16.35 4.93
CA SER A 413 -16.75 -16.26 5.01
C SER A 413 -16.12 -17.48 5.70
N ALA A 414 -16.77 -18.02 6.73
CA ALA A 414 -16.32 -19.24 7.38
C ALA A 414 -16.41 -20.48 6.46
N ARG A 415 -17.43 -20.55 5.60
CA ARG A 415 -17.52 -21.60 4.59
C ARG A 415 -16.44 -21.46 3.52
N GLU A 416 -16.23 -20.23 3.03
CA GLU A 416 -15.19 -19.95 2.04
C GLU A 416 -13.80 -20.31 2.59
N GLU A 417 -13.51 -19.99 3.85
CA GLU A 417 -12.26 -20.42 4.52
C GLU A 417 -12.16 -21.95 4.63
N ALA A 418 -13.24 -22.64 5.05
CA ALA A 418 -13.27 -24.10 5.12
C ALA A 418 -13.09 -24.76 3.74
N GLU A 419 -13.50 -24.08 2.66
CA GLU A 419 -13.26 -24.47 1.27
C GLU A 419 -11.84 -24.12 0.77
N GLY A 420 -11.02 -23.51 1.61
CA GLY A 420 -9.61 -23.20 1.35
C GLY A 420 -9.33 -21.77 0.89
N ALA A 421 -10.27 -20.83 1.04
CA ALA A 421 -10.04 -19.43 0.72
C ALA A 421 -9.03 -18.79 1.68
N GLY A 422 -8.11 -18.01 1.13
CA GLY A 422 -7.12 -17.25 1.89
C GLY A 422 -7.73 -16.12 2.68
N VAL A 423 -7.50 -16.10 4.00
CA VAL A 423 -7.85 -14.95 4.83
C VAL A 423 -6.62 -14.06 4.99
N GLY A 424 -6.77 -12.77 4.70
CA GLY A 424 -5.69 -11.81 4.84
C GLY A 424 -6.19 -10.39 5.01
N ARG A 425 -5.32 -9.52 5.52
CA ARG A 425 -5.60 -8.10 5.67
C ARG A 425 -5.03 -7.38 4.45
N PHE A 426 -5.83 -6.51 3.84
CA PHE A 426 -5.31 -5.63 2.80
C PHE A 426 -5.45 -4.17 3.17
N THR A 427 -4.49 -3.39 2.69
CA THR A 427 -4.48 -1.93 2.77
C THR A 427 -4.18 -1.39 1.39
N LEU A 428 -4.57 -0.14 1.15
CA LEU A 428 -4.38 0.50 -0.15
C LEU A 428 -3.86 1.92 0.09
N TYR A 429 -2.81 2.27 -0.62
CA TYR A 429 -2.17 3.58 -0.58
C TYR A 429 -2.16 4.17 -1.98
N VAL A 430 -2.46 5.46 -2.07
CA VAL A 430 -2.38 6.20 -3.33
C VAL A 430 -1.50 7.41 -3.10
N THR A 431 -0.64 7.72 -4.05
CA THR A 431 0.13 8.97 -4.08
C THR A 431 -0.05 9.61 -5.44
N THR A 432 -0.34 10.90 -5.46
CA THR A 432 -0.25 11.72 -6.68
C THR A 432 0.93 12.66 -6.54
N THR A 433 1.59 12.95 -7.66
CA THR A 433 2.74 13.86 -7.71
C THR A 433 2.55 14.88 -8.82
N VAL A 434 2.78 16.14 -8.51
CA VAL A 434 2.73 17.27 -9.45
C VAL A 434 4.03 18.05 -9.39
N PHE A 435 4.36 18.78 -10.46
CA PHE A 435 5.52 19.66 -10.52
C PHE A 435 5.21 21.06 -9.95
N ASP A 436 3.96 21.50 -10.11
CA ASP A 436 3.51 22.82 -9.68
C ASP A 436 2.51 22.73 -8.53
N ALA A 437 2.70 23.57 -7.52
CA ALA A 437 1.80 23.70 -6.38
C ALA A 437 0.38 24.13 -6.81
N GLU A 438 0.24 24.90 -7.89
CA GLU A 438 -1.06 25.34 -8.41
C GLU A 438 -1.91 24.17 -8.93
N GLN A 439 -1.27 23.08 -9.39
CA GLN A 439 -1.96 21.88 -9.87
C GLN A 439 -2.43 20.97 -8.73
N MET A 440 -1.91 21.18 -7.51
CA MET A 440 -2.17 20.29 -6.37
C MET A 440 -3.66 20.13 -6.02
N PRO A 441 -4.49 21.19 -6.00
CA PRO A 441 -5.93 21.05 -5.74
C PRO A 441 -6.63 20.19 -6.81
N ALA A 442 -6.29 20.36 -8.08
CA ALA A 442 -6.86 19.59 -9.19
C ALA A 442 -6.43 18.11 -9.14
N ALA A 443 -5.14 17.84 -8.91
CA ALA A 443 -4.63 16.48 -8.77
C ALA A 443 -5.23 15.75 -7.58
N THR A 444 -5.44 16.46 -6.48
CA THR A 444 -6.09 15.94 -5.29
C THR A 444 -7.57 15.61 -5.55
N ALA A 445 -8.30 16.49 -6.22
CA ALA A 445 -9.69 16.26 -6.58
C ALA A 445 -9.86 15.06 -7.52
N ASP A 446 -8.96 14.89 -8.50
CA ASP A 446 -8.97 13.74 -9.43
C ASP A 446 -8.84 12.41 -8.67
N VAL A 447 -7.89 12.30 -7.73
CA VAL A 447 -7.73 11.08 -6.91
C VAL A 447 -8.98 10.80 -6.07
N GLU A 448 -9.55 11.82 -5.43
CA GLU A 448 -10.72 11.66 -4.57
C GLU A 448 -11.98 11.30 -5.36
N GLN A 449 -12.16 11.86 -6.56
CA GLN A 449 -13.23 11.50 -7.48
C GLN A 449 -13.10 10.05 -7.96
N ARG A 450 -11.90 9.64 -8.42
CA ARG A 450 -11.63 8.28 -8.88
C ARG A 450 -11.78 7.24 -7.78
N ALA A 451 -11.41 7.59 -6.54
CA ALA A 451 -11.67 6.75 -5.37
C ALA A 451 -13.17 6.53 -5.15
N GLY A 452 -13.98 7.61 -5.26
CA GLY A 452 -15.43 7.52 -5.20
C GLY A 452 -16.02 6.61 -6.28
N GLN A 453 -15.52 6.71 -7.53
CA GLN A 453 -15.90 5.84 -8.64
C GLN A 453 -15.50 4.37 -8.39
N ALA A 454 -14.33 4.15 -7.81
CA ALA A 454 -13.86 2.83 -7.37
C ALA A 454 -14.55 2.33 -6.09
N LYS A 455 -15.53 3.07 -5.56
CA LYS A 455 -16.26 2.73 -4.32
C LYS A 455 -15.34 2.53 -3.10
N VAL A 456 -14.13 3.08 -3.14
CA VAL A 456 -13.15 3.03 -2.05
C VAL A 456 -13.13 4.36 -1.33
N ARG A 457 -13.14 4.33 0.01
CA ARG A 457 -13.00 5.56 0.79
C ARG A 457 -11.53 5.79 1.14
N LEU A 458 -10.95 6.81 0.53
CA LEU A 458 -9.60 7.27 0.83
C LEU A 458 -9.58 8.39 1.88
N ARG A 459 -8.46 8.52 2.59
CA ARG A 459 -8.17 9.64 3.47
C ARG A 459 -6.73 10.09 3.33
N ARG A 460 -6.54 11.40 3.21
CA ARG A 460 -5.21 12.03 3.15
C ARG A 460 -4.36 11.70 4.38
N LEU A 461 -3.09 11.38 4.15
CA LEU A 461 -2.09 11.06 5.15
C LEU A 461 -1.37 12.33 5.67
N ARG A 462 -2.15 13.33 6.08
CA ARG A 462 -1.67 14.57 6.70
C ARG A 462 -0.60 14.37 7.80
N GLY A 463 0.58 14.98 7.74
CA GLY A 463 1.64 14.80 8.74
C GLY A 463 2.18 13.36 8.87
N ALA A 464 1.95 12.54 7.84
CA ALA A 464 2.55 11.23 7.63
C ALA A 464 2.71 10.96 6.11
N GLN A 465 2.97 12.02 5.35
CA GLN A 465 3.08 12.01 3.89
C GLN A 465 4.30 11.22 3.44
N ILE A 466 5.44 11.32 4.13
CA ILE A 466 6.64 10.50 3.83
C ILE A 466 6.32 9.01 4.00
N THR A 467 5.62 8.65 5.09
CA THR A 467 5.21 7.25 5.33
C THR A 467 4.23 6.77 4.25
N GLY A 468 3.28 7.62 3.85
CA GLY A 468 2.33 7.33 2.79
C GLY A 468 3.00 7.13 1.43
N PHE A 469 3.96 7.98 1.11
CA PHE A 469 4.76 7.89 -0.11
C PHE A 469 5.61 6.61 -0.13
N ALA A 470 6.26 6.29 0.99
CA ALA A 470 7.03 5.06 1.13
C ALA A 470 6.16 3.80 1.00
N ALA A 471 4.95 3.82 1.56
CA ALA A 471 4.00 2.72 1.42
C ALA A 471 3.50 2.57 -0.02
N SER A 472 3.24 3.70 -0.71
CA SER A 472 2.80 3.67 -2.11
C SER A 472 3.91 3.22 -3.07
N LEU A 473 5.19 3.30 -2.70
CA LEU A 473 6.26 2.66 -3.47
C LEU A 473 6.11 1.12 -3.50
N GLY A 474 5.53 0.47 -2.49
CA GLY A 474 5.42 -0.99 -2.46
C GLY A 474 6.77 -1.71 -2.35
N LEU A 475 7.79 -1.05 -1.80
CA LEU A 475 9.17 -1.56 -1.69
C LEU A 475 9.49 -2.00 -0.25
N GLY A 476 8.72 -2.97 0.27
CA GLY A 476 8.99 -3.60 1.57
C GLY A 476 8.41 -2.88 2.80
N ILE A 477 7.76 -1.73 2.63
CA ILE A 477 7.15 -0.96 3.71
C ILE A 477 5.66 -1.28 3.84
N ASN A 478 5.28 -1.86 4.98
CA ASN A 478 3.89 -2.00 5.42
C ASN A 478 3.64 -1.12 6.66
N PRO A 479 2.88 -0.01 6.55
CA PRO A 479 2.61 0.87 7.68
C PRO A 479 1.84 0.21 8.84
N ALA A 480 0.99 -0.79 8.56
CA ALA A 480 0.27 -1.51 9.61
C ALA A 480 1.26 -2.26 10.51
N GLU A 481 2.30 -2.84 9.93
CA GLU A 481 3.38 -3.46 10.68
C GLU A 481 4.23 -2.44 11.42
N LEU A 482 4.60 -1.33 10.76
CA LEU A 482 5.38 -0.27 11.41
C LEU A 482 4.69 0.28 12.66
N ALA A 483 3.36 0.35 12.66
CA ALA A 483 2.57 0.80 13.80
C ALA A 483 2.56 -0.22 14.97
N ARG A 484 2.71 -1.51 14.68
CA ARG A 484 2.79 -2.58 15.69
C ARG A 484 4.16 -2.69 16.36
N ARG A 485 5.21 -2.15 15.73
CA ARG A 485 6.58 -2.24 16.24
C ARG A 485 6.79 -1.34 17.47
N PRO A 486 7.36 -1.85 18.58
CA PRO A 486 7.88 -0.98 19.62
C PRO A 486 9.00 -0.11 19.04
N ARG A 487 8.95 1.20 19.28
CA ARG A 487 10.05 2.11 18.91
C ARG A 487 11.25 1.78 19.82
N LYS A 488 12.31 1.21 19.24
CA LYS A 488 13.62 1.13 19.89
C LYS A 488 14.34 2.46 19.80
#